data_AF-A0A6L9ZMZ1-F1
#
_entry.id   AF-A0A6L9ZMZ1-F1
#
_cell.length_a   1.000
_cell.length_b   1.000
_cell.length_c   1.000
_cell.angle_alpha   90.00
_cell.angle_beta   90.00
_cell.angle_gamma   90.00
#
_symmetry.space_group_name_H-M   'P 1'
#
loop_
_entity.id
_entity.type
_entity.pdbx_description
1 polymer ?
#
loop_
_entity_poly.entity_id
_entity_poly.type
_entity_poly.pdbx_seq_one_letter_code
_entity_poly.pdbx_strand_id
1 'polypeptide(L)'
;MQFSVVYWSYKSKFYGDGSVFLNDTALIFEGTVRKFYIPLIQDFYQNILLVKTIRTVPYSTIFSGKKIKLSQDSCQIDYRLPNGKKTGIKFLIDDKNPNFFFLKLEEYMTAAKNL
;
A
#
# COMPACT_ATOMS: atom_id res chain seq x y z
N MET A 1 10.29 -8.07 6.32
CA MET A 1 11.06 -7.57 5.16
C MET A 1 10.53 -6.20 4.75
N GLN A 2 11.40 -5.24 4.41
CA GLN A 2 11.02 -3.85 4.07
C GLN A 2 11.32 -3.53 2.61
N PHE A 3 10.42 -2.81 1.95
CA PHE A 3 10.53 -2.36 0.56
C PHE A 3 10.25 -0.85 0.51
N SER A 4 11.14 -0.07 -0.10
CA SER A 4 10.89 1.34 -0.39
C SER A 4 9.84 1.48 -1.50
N VAL A 5 8.88 2.36 -1.30
CA VAL A 5 7.80 2.54 -2.27
C VAL A 5 7.41 4.00 -2.48
N VAL A 6 6.90 4.28 -3.67
CA VAL A 6 6.27 5.57 -3.99
C VAL A 6 4.78 5.33 -4.18
N TYR A 7 3.94 5.99 -3.38
CA TYR A 7 2.48 5.83 -3.48
C TYR A 7 1.89 6.76 -4.55
N TRP A 8 1.04 6.19 -5.40
CA TRP A 8 0.34 6.91 -6.46
C TRP A 8 -1.11 6.45 -6.54
N SER A 9 -2.05 7.14 -5.88
CA SER A 9 -3.47 7.00 -6.18
C SER A 9 -4.35 7.98 -5.41
N TYR A 10 -5.36 8.52 -6.10
CA TYR A 10 -6.40 9.38 -5.53
C TYR A 10 -7.35 8.64 -4.56
N LYS A 11 -7.40 7.29 -4.62
CA LYS A 11 -8.29 6.45 -3.80
C LYS A 11 -7.61 5.83 -2.57
N SER A 12 -6.29 5.66 -2.60
CA SER A 12 -5.54 4.96 -1.54
C SER A 12 -5.23 5.82 -0.31
N LYS A 13 -5.47 7.14 -0.38
CA LYS A 13 -5.15 8.14 0.65
C LYS A 13 -3.67 8.30 1.00
N PHE A 14 -2.78 7.42 0.52
CA PHE A 14 -1.33 7.51 0.69
C PHE A 14 -0.68 8.28 -0.48
N TYR A 15 0.31 9.10 -0.14
CA TYR A 15 1.05 9.98 -1.05
C TYR A 15 2.55 9.97 -0.72
N GLY A 16 3.35 10.29 -1.74
CA GLY A 16 4.80 10.46 -1.61
C GLY A 16 5.54 9.15 -1.34
N ASP A 17 6.72 9.30 -0.75
CA ASP A 17 7.60 8.19 -0.41
C ASP A 17 7.13 7.47 0.85
N GLY A 18 7.44 6.18 0.92
CA GLY A 18 7.24 5.40 2.13
C GLY A 18 7.81 4.01 2.02
N SER A 19 7.27 3.09 2.80
CA SER A 19 7.76 1.72 2.88
C SER A 19 6.61 0.72 3.02
N VAL A 20 6.80 -0.45 2.44
CA VAL A 20 5.93 -1.60 2.63
C VAL A 20 6.71 -2.67 3.37
N PHE A 21 6.12 -3.22 4.43
CA PHE A 21 6.71 -4.30 5.19
C PHE A 21 5.87 -5.56 5.09
N LEU A 22 6.50 -6.65 4.68
CA LEU A 22 5.96 -7.99 4.83
C LEU A 22 6.38 -8.52 6.21
N ASN A 23 5.42 -8.62 7.12
CA ASN A 23 5.54 -9.33 8.40
C ASN A 23 4.83 -10.68 8.27
N ASP A 24 4.98 -11.63 9.20
CA ASP A 24 4.39 -12.96 9.10
C ASP A 24 2.86 -12.96 9.22
N THR A 25 2.27 -11.93 9.85
CA THR A 25 0.83 -11.85 10.12
C THR A 25 0.09 -10.79 9.29
N ALA A 26 0.80 -9.77 8.81
CA ALA A 26 0.19 -8.67 8.08
C ALA A 26 1.17 -7.96 7.14
N LEU A 27 0.58 -7.30 6.14
CA LEU A 27 1.23 -6.34 5.28
C LEU A 27 1.13 -4.95 5.92
N ILE A 28 2.25 -4.28 6.15
CA ILE A 28 2.29 -2.96 6.79
C ILE A 28 2.67 -1.92 5.75
N PHE A 29 1.86 -0.88 5.61
CA PHE A 29 2.11 0.28 4.77
C PHE A 29 2.50 1.45 5.65
N GLU A 30 3.71 1.97 5.46
CA GLU A 30 4.17 3.22 6.02
C GLU A 30 4.23 4.25 4.89
N GLY A 31 3.67 5.43 5.12
CA GLY A 31 3.71 6.53 4.16
C GLY A 31 3.04 7.78 4.72
N THR A 32 2.78 8.75 3.86
CA THR A 32 2.05 9.96 4.28
C THR A 32 0.62 9.93 3.75
N VAL A 33 -0.34 10.35 4.57
CA VAL A 33 -1.75 10.49 4.17
C VAL A 33 -2.22 11.91 4.40
N ARG A 34 -3.23 12.35 3.67
CA ARG A 34 -3.86 13.66 3.90
C ARG A 34 -4.59 13.66 5.25
N LYS A 35 -4.19 14.56 6.13
CA LYS A 35 -4.82 14.81 7.44
C LYS A 35 -6.21 15.42 7.28
N PHE A 36 -6.39 16.31 6.31
CA PHE A 36 -7.68 16.92 5.95
C PHE A 36 -7.75 17.26 4.46
N TYR A 37 -8.96 17.30 3.91
CA TYR A 37 -9.21 17.73 2.54
C TYR A 37 -9.64 19.20 2.54
N ILE A 38 -8.81 20.08 2.00
CA ILE A 38 -9.16 21.49 1.76
C ILE A 38 -9.21 21.69 0.24
N PRO A 39 -10.39 21.92 -0.37
CA PRO A 39 -10.46 22.31 -1.76
C PRO A 39 -9.76 23.67 -1.95
N LEU A 40 -9.04 23.83 -3.07
CA LEU A 40 -8.34 25.07 -3.55
C LEU A 40 -6.90 25.35 -3.08
N ILE A 41 -6.35 24.70 -2.05
CA ILE A 41 -5.01 25.05 -1.52
C ILE A 41 -4.08 23.84 -1.38
N GLN A 42 -4.44 22.75 -2.06
CA GLN A 42 -3.94 21.42 -1.77
C GLN A 42 -2.49 21.19 -2.19
N ASP A 43 -2.03 21.84 -3.26
CA ASP A 43 -0.69 21.62 -3.80
C ASP A 43 0.38 22.50 -3.13
N PHE A 44 -0.01 23.64 -2.56
CA PHE A 44 0.93 24.57 -1.94
C PHE A 44 1.29 24.20 -0.49
N TYR A 45 0.35 23.60 0.25
CA TYR A 45 0.53 23.26 1.67
C TYR A 45 0.68 21.76 1.95
N GLN A 46 1.14 20.98 0.97
CA GLN A 46 1.26 19.52 1.12
C GLN A 46 1.97 19.11 2.43
N ASN A 47 3.02 19.82 2.84
CA ASN A 47 3.74 19.53 4.09
C ASN A 47 2.92 19.74 5.39
N ILE A 48 1.95 20.66 5.41
CA ILE A 48 1.06 20.88 6.56
C ILE A 48 -0.15 19.93 6.52
N LEU A 49 -0.55 19.54 5.30
CA LEU A 49 -1.74 18.73 5.05
C LEU A 49 -1.48 17.23 5.11
N LEU A 50 -0.23 16.79 5.15
CA LEU A 50 0.17 15.39 5.17
C LEU A 50 0.65 14.96 6.57
N VAL A 51 0.27 13.76 6.98
CA VAL A 51 0.71 13.15 8.23
C VAL A 51 1.29 11.77 7.95
N LYS A 52 2.42 11.47 8.60
CA LYS A 52 3.00 10.13 8.57
C LYS A 52 2.02 9.14 9.21
N THR A 53 1.71 8.06 8.50
CA THR A 53 0.71 7.08 8.90
C THR A 53 1.22 5.69 8.62
N ILE A 54 0.88 4.78 9.54
CA ILE A 54 1.11 3.35 9.41
C ILE A 54 -0.26 2.69 9.26
N ARG A 55 -0.42 1.84 8.26
CA ARG A 55 -1.60 1.01 8.07
C ARG A 55 -1.20 -0.45 8.02
N THR A 56 -1.77 -1.23 8.92
CA THR A 56 -1.60 -2.68 8.99
C THR A 56 -2.78 -3.37 8.30
N VAL A 57 -2.50 -4.23 7.34
CA VAL A 57 -3.49 -4.99 6.57
C VAL A 57 -3.25 -6.49 6.79
N PRO A 58 -4.13 -7.18 7.54
CA PRO A 58 -4.01 -8.62 7.73
C PRO A 58 -4.12 -9.35 6.40
N TYR A 59 -3.31 -10.38 6.18
CA TYR A 59 -3.28 -11.11 4.90
C TYR A 59 -4.61 -11.77 4.54
N SER A 60 -5.38 -12.21 5.54
CA SER A 60 -6.73 -12.77 5.37
C SER A 60 -7.73 -11.79 4.74
N THR A 61 -7.46 -10.48 4.81
CA THR A 61 -8.31 -9.44 4.21
C THR A 61 -7.93 -9.10 2.77
N ILE A 62 -6.75 -9.53 2.32
CA ILE A 62 -6.24 -9.27 0.98
C ILE A 62 -6.84 -10.30 0.02
N PHE A 63 -7.47 -9.81 -1.05
CA PHE A 63 -8.10 -10.69 -2.05
C PHE A 63 -7.47 -10.56 -3.44
N SER A 64 -6.64 -9.54 -3.67
CA SER A 64 -5.86 -9.42 -4.90
C SER A 64 -4.56 -8.67 -4.64
N GLY A 65 -3.44 -9.23 -5.09
CA GLY A 65 -2.18 -8.53 -5.27
C GLY A 65 -1.73 -8.71 -6.71
N LYS A 66 -1.51 -7.63 -7.45
CA LYS A 66 -1.12 -7.73 -8.88
C LYS A 66 -0.05 -6.72 -9.25
N LYS A 67 0.87 -7.20 -10.09
CA LYS A 67 1.80 -6.35 -10.83
C LYS A 67 1.05 -5.73 -12.03
N ILE A 68 1.08 -4.41 -12.13
CA ILE A 68 0.51 -3.66 -13.23
C ILE A 68 1.67 -3.24 -14.14
N LYS A 69 1.76 -3.88 -15.31
CA LYS A 69 2.72 -3.55 -16.36
C LYS A 69 2.26 -2.27 -17.09
N LEU A 70 2.49 -1.12 -16.48
CA LEU A 70 2.48 0.19 -17.16
C LEU A 70 3.93 0.68 -17.28
N SER A 71 4.15 1.88 -17.85
CA SER A 71 5.47 2.52 -18.04
C SER A 71 6.38 2.55 -16.80
N GLN A 72 5.83 2.29 -15.60
CA GLN A 72 6.53 2.07 -14.34
C GLN A 72 5.93 0.81 -13.71
N ASP A 73 6.79 -0.08 -13.18
CA ASP A 73 6.41 -1.32 -12.51
C ASP A 73 5.59 -1.04 -11.23
N SER A 74 4.30 -0.77 -11.43
CA SER A 74 3.37 -0.43 -10.37
C SER A 74 2.72 -1.69 -9.82
N CYS A 75 2.50 -1.68 -8.52
CA CYS A 75 1.90 -2.76 -7.75
C CYS A 75 0.56 -2.27 -7.22
N GLN A 76 -0.45 -3.15 -7.24
CA GLN A 76 -1.75 -2.88 -6.63
C GLN A 76 -2.11 -4.01 -5.68
N ILE A 77 -2.44 -3.64 -4.45
CA ILE A 77 -2.95 -4.54 -3.41
C ILE A 77 -4.37 -4.13 -3.07
N ASP A 78 -5.33 -5.02 -3.31
CA ASP A 78 -6.75 -4.85 -2.97
C ASP A 78 -7.13 -5.70 -1.75
N TYR A 79 -7.76 -5.05 -0.77
CA TYR A 79 -8.12 -5.65 0.50
C TYR A 79 -9.44 -5.12 1.05
N ARG A 80 -9.99 -5.84 2.02
CA ARG A 80 -11.25 -5.51 2.69
C ARG A 80 -10.99 -4.79 4.02
N LEU A 81 -11.68 -3.68 4.24
CA LEU A 81 -11.67 -2.96 5.51
C LEU A 81 -12.55 -3.66 6.55
N PRO A 82 -12.39 -3.39 7.86
CA PRO A 82 -13.22 -3.96 8.92
C PRO A 82 -14.73 -3.73 8.71
N ASN A 83 -15.11 -2.63 8.06
CA ASN A 83 -16.50 -2.32 7.71
C ASN A 83 -17.01 -3.02 6.43
N GLY A 84 -16.27 -4.01 5.91
CA GLY A 84 -16.62 -4.76 4.71
C GLY A 84 -16.32 -4.06 3.38
N LYS A 85 -15.97 -2.77 3.39
CA LYS A 85 -15.69 -2.02 2.15
C LYS A 85 -14.40 -2.50 1.51
N LYS A 86 -14.43 -2.67 0.18
CA LYS A 86 -13.24 -2.97 -0.64
C LYS A 86 -12.44 -1.69 -0.87
N THR A 87 -11.13 -1.79 -0.74
CA THR A 87 -10.20 -0.69 -1.04
C THR A 87 -8.92 -1.26 -1.66
N GLY A 88 -8.07 -0.39 -2.17
CA GLY A 88 -6.80 -0.79 -2.75
C GLY A 88 -5.73 0.27 -2.62
N ILE A 89 -4.48 -0.17 -2.49
CA ILE A 89 -3.30 0.69 -2.49
C ILE A 89 -2.49 0.40 -3.74
N LYS A 90 -2.13 1.46 -4.45
CA LYS A 90 -1.22 1.42 -5.61
C LYS A 90 0.10 2.07 -5.22
N PHE A 91 1.20 1.44 -5.57
CA PHE A 91 2.54 1.92 -5.27
C PHE A 91 3.56 1.40 -6.29
N LEU A 92 4.67 2.11 -6.44
CA LEU A 92 5.85 1.67 -7.16
C LEU A 92 6.80 1.01 -6.16
N ILE A 93 7.40 -0.12 -6.50
CA ILE A 93 8.46 -0.74 -5.69
C ILE A 93 9.80 -0.25 -6.23
N ASP A 94 10.56 0.46 -5.41
CA ASP A 94 11.91 0.94 -5.73
C ASP A 94 12.97 -0.10 -5.30
N ASP A 95 12.68 -1.38 -5.52
CA ASP A 95 13.55 -2.49 -5.19
C ASP A 95 13.99 -3.21 -6.47
N LYS A 96 15.21 -3.74 -6.45
CA LYS A 96 15.85 -4.43 -7.58
C LYS A 96 15.12 -5.71 -7.98
N ASN A 97 14.27 -6.27 -7.11
CA ASN A 97 13.52 -7.50 -7.39
C ASN A 97 12.05 -7.45 -6.92
N PRO A 98 11.15 -6.78 -7.67
CA PRO A 98 9.74 -6.71 -7.32
C PRO A 98 9.04 -8.08 -7.36
N ASN A 99 9.57 -9.07 -8.09
CA ASN A 99 8.97 -10.41 -8.16
C ASN A 99 9.08 -11.14 -6.82
N PHE A 100 10.16 -10.90 -6.07
CA PHE A 100 10.35 -11.50 -4.75
C PHE A 100 9.29 -11.03 -3.74
N PHE A 101 8.92 -9.75 -3.80
CA PHE A 101 7.81 -9.20 -3.01
C PHE A 101 6.51 -9.99 -3.26
N PHE A 102 6.15 -10.23 -4.52
CA PHE A 102 4.92 -10.95 -4.87
C PHE A 102 4.96 -12.41 -4.43
N LEU A 103 6.10 -13.08 -4.61
CA LEU A 103 6.26 -14.47 -4.19
C LEU A 103 6.03 -14.62 -2.69
N LYS A 104 6.64 -13.74 -1.88
CA LYS A 104 6.45 -13.74 -0.42
C LYS A 104 5.05 -13.33 0.00
N LEU A 105 4.45 -12.36 -0.70
CA LEU A 105 3.07 -11.95 -0.43
C LEU A 105 2.09 -13.11 -0.68
N GLU A 106 2.23 -13.86 -1.77
CA GLU A 106 1.39 -15.01 -2.07
C GLU A 106 1.56 -16.14 -1.04
N GLU A 107 2.79 -16.41 -0.60
CA GLU A 107 3.08 -17.36 0.48
C GLU A 107 2.31 -17.01 1.75
N TYR A 108 2.41 -15.76 2.21
CA TYR A 108 1.73 -15.31 3.42
C TYR A 108 0.20 -15.23 3.27
N MET A 109 -0.30 -14.82 2.10
CA MET A 109 -1.73 -14.86 1.81
C MET A 109 -2.29 -16.28 1.80
N THR A 110 -1.51 -17.26 1.33
CA THR A 110 -1.92 -18.67 1.33
C THR A 110 -1.92 -19.23 2.73
N ALA A 111 -0.87 -18.96 3.51
CA ALA A 111 -0.79 -19.36 4.92
C ALA A 111 -1.96 -18.80 5.74
N ALA A 112 -2.30 -17.53 5.57
CA ALA A 112 -3.38 -16.87 6.31
C ALA A 112 -4.80 -17.34 5.94
N LYS A 113 -4.99 -18.04 4.82
CA LYS A 113 -6.28 -18.65 4.45
C LYS A 113 -6.47 -20.06 5.01
N ASN A 114 -5.37 -20.70 5.41
CA ASN A 114 -5.36 -22.06 5.95
C ASN A 114 -5.40 -22.09 7.48
N LEU A 115 -5.48 -20.92 8.13
CA LEU A 115 -5.68 -20.71 9.57
C LEU A 115 -7.14 -20.37 9.85
#